data_AF-A0A955WNJ4-F1
#
_entry.id   AF-A0A955WNJ4-F1
#
_cell.length_a   1.000
_cell.length_b   1.000
_cell.length_c   1.000
_cell.angle_alpha   90.00
_cell.angle_beta   90.00
_cell.angle_gamma   90.00
#
_symmetry.space_group_name_H-M   'P 1'
#
loop_
_entity.id
_entity.type
_entity.pdbx_description
1 polymer ?
#
loop_
_entity_poly.entity_id
_entity_poly.type
_entity_poly.pdbx_seq_one_letter_code
_entity_poly.pdbx_strand_id
1 'polypeptide(L)' 'MLFNSFAFALFFPVAFALRWAAERFGGVRARNAVLLAASYYFYGCWDWRFLGLIIGSSVVDFVAAQAMSRPDA' A
#
# COMPACT_ATOMS: atom_id res chain seq x y z
N MET A 1 1.71 10.37 -8.96
CA MET A 1 0.78 10.47 -10.09
C MET A 1 -0.39 11.37 -9.72
N LEU A 2 -0.92 12.14 -10.67
CA LEU A 2 -2.18 12.88 -10.50
C LEU A 2 -3.36 12.01 -10.92
N PHE A 3 -4.51 12.13 -10.24
CA PHE A 3 -5.70 11.32 -10.54
C PHE A 3 -6.28 11.56 -11.94
N ASN A 4 -6.17 12.77 -12.49
CA ASN A 4 -6.62 13.10 -13.85
C ASN A 4 -5.58 12.76 -14.93
N SER A 5 -4.48 12.08 -14.59
CA SER A 5 -3.45 11.75 -15.58
C SER A 5 -3.71 10.42 -16.28
N PHE A 6 -3.30 10.33 -17.55
CA PHE A 6 -3.29 9.05 -18.30
C PHE A 6 -2.48 7.97 -17.58
N ALA A 7 -1.42 8.39 -16.90
CA ALA A 7 -0.58 7.51 -16.11
C ALA A 7 -1.39 6.81 -14.99
N PHE A 8 -2.27 7.55 -14.28
CA PHE A 8 -3.17 6.94 -13.29
C PHE A 8 -4.21 6.02 -13.93
N ALA A 9 -4.76 6.41 -15.09
CA ALA A 9 -5.72 5.59 -15.82
C ALA A 9 -5.17 4.22 -16.22
N LEU A 10 -3.86 4.12 -16.50
CA LEU A 10 -3.18 2.84 -16.73
C LEU A 10 -2.79 2.13 -15.43
N PHE A 11 -2.31 2.88 -14.43
CA PHE A 11 -1.89 2.33 -13.15
C PHE A 11 -3.02 1.60 -12.41
N PHE A 12 -4.22 2.19 -12.39
CA PHE A 12 -5.36 1.64 -11.66
C PHE A 12 -5.77 0.22 -12.08
N PRO A 13 -6.06 -0.08 -13.37
CA PRO A 13 -6.41 -1.43 -13.79
C PRO A 13 -5.27 -2.42 -13.58
N VAL A 14 -4.01 -2.00 -13.74
CA VAL A 14 -2.84 -2.84 -13.48
C VAL A 14 -2.74 -3.20 -12.00
N ALA A 15 -2.83 -2.21 -11.10
CA ALA A 15 -2.80 -2.44 -9.65
C ALA A 15 -3.96 -3.34 -9.20
N PHE A 16 -5.15 -3.15 -9.78
CA PHE A 16 -6.31 -3.98 -9.50
C PHE A 16 -6.12 -5.44 -9.96
N ALA A 17 -5.60 -5.64 -11.17
CA ALA A 17 -5.29 -6.97 -11.68
C ALA A 17 -4.22 -7.67 -10.84
N LEU A 18 -3.15 -6.96 -10.46
CA LEU A 18 -2.09 -7.51 -9.59
C LEU A 18 -2.63 -7.90 -8.21
N ARG A 19 -3.50 -7.08 -7.61
CA ARG A 19 -4.15 -7.39 -6.34
C ARG A 19 -4.94 -8.69 -6.42
N TRP A 20 -5.72 -8.87 -7.50
CA TRP A 20 -6.53 -10.07 -7.68
C TRP A 20 -5.68 -11.31 -7.95
N ALA A 21 -4.63 -11.18 -8.79
CA ALA A 21 -3.67 -12.24 -9.01
C ALA A 21 -2.95 -12.64 -7.71
N ALA A 22 -2.49 -11.67 -6.93
CA ALA A 22 -1.81 -11.93 -5.67
C ALA A 22 -2.70 -12.63 -4.64
N GLU A 23 -3.98 -12.26 -4.56
CA GLU A 23 -4.94 -12.96 -3.71
C GLU A 23 -5.19 -14.40 -4.18
N ARG A 24 -5.31 -14.61 -5.50
CA ARG A 24 -5.54 -15.93 -6.09
C ARG A 24 -4.36 -16.89 -5.89
N PHE A 25 -3.13 -16.41 -6.03
CA PHE A 25 -1.93 -17.27 -6.02
C PHE A 25 -1.16 -17.29 -4.69
N GLY A 26 -1.26 -16.22 -3.90
CA GLY A 26 -0.47 -16.05 -2.66
C GLY A 26 -1.31 -15.70 -1.42
N GLY A 27 -2.64 -15.66 -1.54
CA GLY A 27 -3.55 -15.41 -0.44
C GLY A 27 -3.49 -13.98 0.12
N VAL A 28 -3.97 -13.81 1.35
CA VAL A 28 -4.17 -12.50 1.98
C VAL A 28 -2.86 -11.74 2.19
N ARG A 29 -1.76 -12.44 2.52
CA ARG A 29 -0.45 -11.79 2.73
C ARG A 29 0.10 -11.20 1.43
N ALA A 30 0.04 -11.95 0.32
CA ALA A 30 0.49 -11.46 -0.98
C ALA A 30 -0.39 -10.30 -1.47
N ARG A 31 -1.71 -10.39 -1.29
CA ARG A 31 -2.64 -9.29 -1.59
C ARG A 31 -2.25 -8.00 -0.86
N ASN A 32 -2.01 -8.09 0.45
CA ASN A 32 -1.65 -6.93 1.26
C ASN A 32 -0.28 -6.36 0.85
N ALA A 33 0.70 -7.21 0.53
CA ALA A 33 2.00 -6.76 0.04
C ALA A 33 1.90 -6.00 -1.29
N VAL A 34 1.11 -6.49 -2.24
CA VAL A 34 0.86 -5.81 -3.52
C VAL A 34 0.17 -4.46 -3.30
N LEU A 35 -0.84 -4.41 -2.43
CA LEU A 35 -1.54 -3.16 -2.12
C LEU A 35 -0.61 -2.13 -1.46
N LEU A 36 0.25 -2.57 -0.53
CA LEU A 36 1.25 -1.70 0.11
C LEU A 36 2.24 -1.15 -0.91
N ALA A 37 2.80 -2.03 -1.75
CA ALA A 37 3.75 -1.64 -2.79
C ALA A 37 3.11 -0.68 -3.81
N ALA A 38 1.89 -0.96 -4.25
CA ALA A 38 1.14 -0.09 -5.17
C ALA A 38 0.87 1.28 -4.55
N SER A 39 0.50 1.34 -3.26
CA SER A 39 0.29 2.59 -2.52
C SER A 39 1.57 3.44 -2.49
N TYR A 40 2.69 2.84 -2.08
CA TYR A 40 3.98 3.54 -2.01
C TYR A 40 4.48 3.97 -3.38
N TYR A 41 4.29 3.15 -4.42
CA TYR A 41 4.64 3.54 -5.79
C TYR A 41 3.82 4.74 -6.26
N PHE A 42 2.49 4.71 -6.07
CA PHE A 42 1.60 5.79 -6.47
C PHE A 42 1.99 7.13 -5.82
N TYR A 43 2.25 7.11 -4.51
CA TYR A 43 2.68 8.28 -3.74
C TYR A 43 4.11 8.73 -4.08
N GLY A 44 5.04 7.79 -4.26
CA GLY A 44 6.42 8.11 -4.67
C GLY A 44 6.47 8.79 -6.04
N CYS A 45 5.63 8.36 -6.98
CA CYS A 45 5.46 9.03 -8.27
C CYS A 45 4.68 10.35 -8.19
N TRP A 46 4.05 10.69 -7.06
CA TRP A 46 3.37 11.97 -6.86
C TRP A 46 4.33 12.99 -6.27
N ASP A 47 4.96 12.64 -5.15
CA ASP A 47 6.01 13.41 -4.53
C ASP A 47 6.82 12.52 -3.57
N TRP A 48 8.05 12.19 -3.96
CA TRP A 48 8.92 11.30 -3.22
C TRP A 48 9.36 11.86 -1.86
N ARG A 49 9.29 13.18 -1.64
CA ARG A 49 9.70 13.83 -0.38
C ARG A 49 8.85 13.37 0.79
N PHE A 50 7.56 13.11 0.54
CA PHE A 50 6.62 12.64 1.55
C PHE A 50 6.63 11.11 1.71
N LEU A 51 7.31 10.37 0.84
CA LEU A 51 7.31 8.90 0.89
C LEU A 51 7.89 8.38 2.22
N GLY A 52 8.97 9.01 2.70
CA GLY A 52 9.56 8.65 4.00
C GLY A 52 8.60 8.88 5.16
N LEU A 53 7.83 9.99 5.13
CA LEU A 53 6.81 10.28 6.14
C LEU A 53 5.67 9.26 6.12
N ILE A 54 5.22 8.87 4.92
CA ILE A 54 4.15 7.87 4.74
C ILE A 54 4.58 6.50 5.26
N ILE A 55 5.81 6.07 4.92
CA ILE A 55 6.37 4.80 5.43
C ILE A 55 6.51 4.87 6.95
N GLY A 56 7.06 5.96 7.48
CA GLY A 56 7.18 6.18 8.92
C GLY A 56 5.84 6.09 9.64
N SER A 57 4.81 6.80 9.17
CA SER A 57 3.46 6.75 9.73
C SER A 57 2.89 5.34 9.66
N SER A 58 3.00 4.67 8.51
CA SER A 58 2.49 3.29 8.34
C SER A 58 3.09 2.33 9.36
N VAL A 59 4.39 2.46 9.65
CA VAL A 59 5.09 1.63 10.64
C VAL A 59 4.63 1.97 12.05
N VAL A 60 4.54 3.26 12.40
CA VAL A 60 4.06 3.71 13.72
C VAL A 60 2.64 3.23 13.96
N ASP A 61 1.73 3.40 13.00
CA ASP A 61 0.33 2.97 13.08
C ASP A 61 0.25 1.45 13.25
N PHE A 62 1.07 0.69 12.52
CA PHE A 62 1.14 -0.77 12.64
C PHE A 62 1.61 -1.23 14.02
N VAL A 63 2.67 -0.62 14.55
CA VAL A 63 3.22 -0.95 15.87
C VAL A 63 2.24 -0.56 16.98
N ALA A 64 1.62 0.62 16.88
CA ALA A 64 0.62 1.08 17.83
C ALA A 64 -0.61 0.17 17.86
N ALA A 65 -1.13 -0.21 16.68
CA ALA A 65 -2.22 -1.17 16.58
C ALA A 65 -1.85 -2.52 17.20
N GLN A 66 -0.62 -3.01 16.96
CA GLN A 66 -0.14 -4.24 17.57
C GLN A 66 -0.04 -4.13 19.10
N ALA A 67 0.45 -3.00 19.62
CA ALA A 67 0.53 -2.75 21.06
C ALA A 67 -0.85 -2.74 21.72
N MET A 68 -1.85 -2.11 21.11
CA MET A 68 -3.24 -2.10 21.60
C MET A 68 -3.93 -3.47 21.46
N SER A 69 -3.53 -4.28 20.47
CA SER A 69 -4.13 -5.61 20.26
C SER A 69 -3.62 -6.69 21.22
N ARG A 70 -2.57 -6.39 22.00
CA ARG A 70 -2.11 -7.29 23.06
C ARG A 70 -3.15 -7.25 24.18
N PRO A 71 -3.76 -8.39 24.56
CA PRO A 71 -4.60 -8.43 25.74
C PRO A 71 -3.72 -8.06 26.95
N ASP A 72 -4.17 -7.09 27.74
CA ASP A 72 -3.59 -6.82 29.05
C ASP A 72 -3.65 -8.14 29.85
N ALA A 73 -2.47 -8.69 30.16
CA ALA A 73 -2.32 -9.90 30.97
C ALA A 73 -2.38 -9.56 32.45
#